data_AF-A0A7V3U5H2-F1
#
_entry.id   AF-A0A7V3U5H2-F1
#
_cell.length_a   1.000
_cell.length_b   1.000
_cell.length_c   1.000
_cell.angle_alpha   90.00
_cell.angle_beta   90.00
_cell.angle_gamma   90.00
#
_symmetry.space_group_name_H-M   'P 1'
#
loop_
_entity.id
_entity.type
_entity.pdbx_description
1 polymer ?
#
loop_
_entity_poly.entity_id
_entity_poly.type
_entity_poly.pdbx_seq_one_letter_code
_entity_poly.pdbx_strand_id
1 'polypeptide(L)'
;MKPGPLNLITDVAGLRVGNAADEKVKSGSTVLVGDAPFVAAVHVMGGAPGTRETDLLAPDKVVQEVDALVLSGGSAFGLDAASGVVDALRAQGRGFKIGGQHVPIVPAAILFDLLNGGDKDWDENPYKGLGRAALEAAAVEFSLGTHGAGAGATVTGLKGGLGSASVVLECGVTVGALVAVNAQGSVTVGDGPQFWAAPFEMGG
;
A
#
# COMPACT_ATOMS: atom_id res chain seq x y z
N MET A 1 -11.30 6.89 -23.23
CA MET A 1 -10.75 6.89 -21.85
C MET A 1 -9.84 8.10 -21.64
N LYS A 2 -9.67 8.60 -20.40
CA LYS A 2 -8.76 9.72 -20.05
C LYS A 2 -8.21 9.55 -18.63
N PRO A 3 -7.06 10.15 -18.25
CA PRO A 3 -6.60 10.13 -16.86
C PRO A 3 -7.66 10.71 -15.91
N GLY A 4 -7.69 10.21 -14.67
CA GLY A 4 -8.47 10.84 -13.60
C GLY A 4 -7.92 12.23 -13.26
N PRO A 5 -8.70 13.05 -12.54
CA PRO A 5 -8.36 14.45 -12.29
C PRO A 5 -7.07 14.62 -11.47
N LEU A 6 -6.75 13.70 -10.56
CA LEU A 6 -5.49 13.71 -9.79
C LEU A 6 -4.43 12.76 -10.37
N ASN A 7 -4.85 11.83 -11.25
CA ASN A 7 -4.05 10.67 -11.66
C ASN A 7 -3.57 9.85 -10.44
N LEU A 8 -4.43 9.72 -9.43
CA LEU A 8 -4.19 8.97 -8.20
C LEU A 8 -5.28 7.91 -8.00
N ILE A 9 -4.98 6.84 -7.26
CA ILE A 9 -5.96 5.79 -6.92
C ILE A 9 -7.21 6.35 -6.22
N THR A 10 -7.06 7.48 -5.53
CA THR A 10 -8.10 8.22 -4.82
C THR A 10 -9.06 8.98 -5.74
N ASP A 11 -8.83 8.98 -7.06
CA ASP A 11 -9.85 9.34 -8.04
C ASP A 11 -11.02 8.33 -8.05
N VAL A 12 -10.83 7.11 -7.51
CA VAL A 12 -11.92 6.20 -7.15
C VAL A 12 -12.58 6.75 -5.89
N ALA A 13 -13.83 7.20 -6.03
CA ALA A 13 -14.58 7.88 -4.98
C ALA A 13 -14.64 7.05 -3.68
N GLY A 14 -14.41 7.73 -2.55
CA GLY A 14 -14.46 7.13 -1.22
C GLY A 14 -13.16 6.45 -0.79
N LEU A 15 -12.12 6.41 -1.62
CA LEU A 15 -10.78 5.94 -1.21
C LEU A 15 -9.91 7.08 -0.73
N ARG A 16 -9.12 6.80 0.32
CA ARG A 16 -8.07 7.65 0.85
C ARG A 16 -6.79 6.85 1.03
N VAL A 17 -5.65 7.51 0.88
CA VAL A 17 -4.33 6.92 1.08
C VAL A 17 -3.55 7.78 2.06
N GLY A 18 -2.87 7.13 3.00
CA GLY A 18 -1.99 7.80 3.94
C GLY A 18 -0.64 7.11 4.03
N ASN A 19 0.39 7.90 4.30
CA ASN A 19 1.78 7.48 4.34
C ASN A 19 2.41 7.88 5.68
N ALA A 20 3.23 7.00 6.23
CA ALA A 20 4.15 7.34 7.32
C ALA A 20 5.50 6.66 7.08
N ALA A 21 6.58 7.33 7.46
CA ALA A 21 7.93 6.82 7.32
C ALA A 21 8.77 7.18 8.55
N ASP A 22 9.81 6.38 8.78
CA ASP A 22 10.88 6.67 9.71
C ASP A 22 12.18 6.86 8.92
N GLU A 23 12.72 8.07 8.97
CA GLU A 23 13.93 8.46 8.23
C GLU A 23 15.21 7.80 8.76
N LYS A 24 15.27 7.43 10.04
CA LYS A 24 16.43 6.72 10.60
C LYS A 24 16.44 5.29 10.09
N VAL A 25 15.28 4.63 10.16
CA VAL A 25 15.07 3.29 9.63
C VAL A 25 15.12 3.27 8.10
N LYS A 26 14.83 4.41 7.46
CA LYS A 26 14.63 4.55 6.01
C LYS A 26 13.54 3.62 5.48
N SER A 27 12.44 3.48 6.21
CA SER A 27 11.32 2.62 5.80
C SER A 27 10.01 3.28 6.16
N GLY A 28 8.90 2.71 5.70
CA GLY A 28 7.59 3.29 5.92
C GLY A 28 6.45 2.34 5.60
N SER A 29 5.24 2.83 5.86
CA SER A 29 3.98 2.14 5.60
C SER A 29 3.02 3.06 4.85
N THR A 30 2.24 2.47 3.97
CA THR A 30 1.16 3.10 3.22
C THR A 30 -0.14 2.37 3.53
N VAL A 31 -1.18 3.11 3.85
CA VAL A 31 -2.52 2.58 4.15
C VAL A 31 -3.49 3.10 3.10
N LEU A 32 -4.19 2.21 2.43
CA LEU A 32 -5.37 2.53 1.62
C LEU A 32 -6.61 2.20 2.42
N VAL A 33 -7.51 3.15 2.59
CA VAL A 33 -8.71 3.02 3.41
C VAL A 33 -9.92 3.59 2.68
N GLY A 34 -11.04 2.90 2.77
CA GLY A 34 -12.32 3.39 2.26
C GLY A 34 -13.11 4.15 3.32
N ASP A 35 -13.99 5.06 2.89
CA ASP A 35 -15.01 5.67 3.75
C ASP A 35 -15.99 4.64 4.31
N ALA A 36 -16.18 3.54 3.58
CA ALA A 36 -16.86 2.32 4.00
C ALA A 36 -15.94 1.10 3.72
N PRO A 37 -16.22 -0.07 4.31
CA PRO A 37 -15.60 -1.32 3.90
C PRO A 37 -15.80 -1.57 2.39
N PHE A 38 -14.84 -2.23 1.75
CA PHE A 38 -14.87 -2.49 0.31
C PHE A 38 -14.48 -3.93 0.00
N VAL A 39 -15.03 -4.47 -1.08
CA VAL A 39 -14.72 -5.81 -1.57
C VAL A 39 -13.25 -5.87 -2.01
N ALA A 40 -12.54 -6.91 -1.60
CA ALA A 40 -11.16 -7.13 -1.95
C ALA A 40 -10.90 -8.59 -2.33
N ALA A 41 -9.96 -8.78 -3.27
CA ALA A 41 -9.41 -10.07 -3.65
C ALA A 41 -7.89 -9.92 -3.75
N VAL A 42 -7.16 -11.04 -3.69
CA VAL A 42 -5.69 -11.04 -3.74
C VAL A 42 -5.15 -12.08 -4.70
N HIS A 43 -4.06 -11.72 -5.37
CA HIS A 43 -3.29 -12.64 -6.20
C HIS A 43 -1.80 -12.46 -5.90
N VAL A 44 -1.16 -13.51 -5.40
CA VAL A 44 0.25 -13.49 -4.99
C VAL A 44 1.06 -14.30 -6.00
N MET A 45 1.95 -13.62 -6.73
CA MET A 45 2.76 -14.24 -7.79
C MET A 45 4.25 -14.37 -7.45
N GLY A 46 4.76 -13.59 -6.49
CA GLY A 46 6.16 -13.63 -6.08
C GLY A 46 6.50 -14.91 -5.30
N GLY A 47 7.72 -15.42 -5.48
CA GLY A 47 8.17 -16.67 -4.84
C GLY A 47 8.51 -16.57 -3.35
N ALA A 48 8.61 -15.35 -2.79
CA ALA A 48 8.90 -15.11 -1.38
C ALA A 48 7.93 -14.06 -0.80
N PRO A 49 6.64 -14.37 -0.68
CA PRO A 49 5.65 -13.41 -0.19
C PRO A 49 5.74 -13.23 1.33
N GLY A 50 5.57 -11.99 1.80
CA GLY A 50 5.20 -11.69 3.18
C GLY A 50 3.83 -11.05 3.17
N THR A 51 2.83 -11.73 3.75
CA THR A 51 1.44 -11.27 3.70
C THR A 51 0.71 -11.56 5.02
N ARG A 52 -0.37 -10.83 5.25
CA ARG A 52 -1.30 -11.00 6.37
C ARG A 52 -2.72 -11.01 5.85
N GLU A 53 -3.55 -11.90 6.40
CA GLU A 53 -5.01 -11.99 6.17
C GLU A 53 -5.44 -12.17 4.70
N THR A 54 -4.56 -12.74 3.87
CA THR A 54 -4.84 -13.00 2.45
C THR A 54 -5.82 -14.15 2.23
N ASP A 55 -5.80 -15.19 3.07
CA ASP A 55 -6.75 -16.32 2.99
C ASP A 55 -8.21 -15.88 3.13
N LEU A 56 -8.48 -14.81 3.89
CA LEU A 56 -9.82 -14.23 4.07
C LEU A 56 -10.36 -13.59 2.80
N LEU A 57 -9.51 -13.27 1.83
CA LEU A 57 -9.88 -12.63 0.56
C LEU A 57 -10.29 -13.64 -0.51
N ALA A 58 -10.28 -14.94 -0.20
CA ALA A 58 -10.81 -15.93 -1.11
C ALA A 58 -12.34 -15.80 -1.20
N PRO A 59 -12.94 -15.88 -2.42
CA PRO A 59 -14.38 -15.63 -2.62
C PRO A 59 -15.33 -16.55 -1.85
N ASP A 60 -14.83 -17.68 -1.33
CA ASP A 60 -15.59 -18.66 -0.55
C ASP A 60 -15.61 -18.37 0.95
N LYS A 61 -14.97 -17.28 1.42
CA LYS A 61 -14.92 -16.91 2.84
C LYS A 61 -16.10 -16.02 3.26
N VAL A 62 -16.34 -16.00 4.57
CA VAL A 62 -17.47 -15.28 5.20
C VAL A 62 -17.29 -13.77 5.16
N VAL A 63 -16.06 -13.28 5.26
CA VAL A 63 -15.74 -11.85 5.20
C VAL A 63 -15.69 -11.45 3.72
N GLN A 64 -16.59 -10.56 3.30
CA GLN A 64 -16.69 -10.14 1.90
C GLN A 64 -16.06 -8.77 1.64
N GLU A 65 -15.82 -7.98 2.69
CA GLU A 65 -15.33 -6.61 2.63
C GLU A 65 -14.23 -6.40 3.67
N VAL A 66 -13.28 -5.54 3.34
CA VAL A 66 -12.17 -5.14 4.23
C VAL A 66 -12.25 -3.66 4.54
N ASP A 67 -11.69 -3.25 5.67
CA ASP A 67 -11.71 -1.84 6.08
C ASP A 67 -10.58 -1.04 5.45
N ALA A 68 -9.41 -1.66 5.31
CA ALA A 68 -8.20 -1.04 4.78
C ALA A 68 -7.24 -2.09 4.22
N LEU A 69 -6.30 -1.65 3.39
CA LEU A 69 -5.16 -2.44 2.91
C LEU A 69 -3.86 -1.76 3.33
N VAL A 70 -2.85 -2.56 3.69
CA VAL A 70 -1.53 -2.05 4.10
C VAL A 70 -0.43 -2.55 3.17
N LEU A 71 0.38 -1.60 2.70
CA LEU A 71 1.67 -1.87 2.08
C LEU A 71 2.75 -1.37 3.03
N SER A 72 3.79 -2.17 3.31
CA SER A 72 4.85 -1.76 4.23
C SER A 72 6.23 -2.25 3.79
N GLY A 73 7.28 -1.50 4.16
CA GLY A 73 8.65 -1.99 4.11
C GLY A 73 8.92 -3.01 5.22
N GLY A 74 10.19 -3.16 5.63
CA GLY A 74 10.55 -3.92 6.82
C GLY A 74 10.52 -5.43 6.71
N SER A 75 10.25 -5.97 5.53
CA SER A 75 10.04 -7.41 5.36
C SER A 75 8.97 -7.92 6.36
N ALA A 76 9.14 -9.11 6.92
CA ALA A 76 8.19 -9.70 7.85
C ALA A 76 7.86 -8.81 9.07
N PHE A 77 8.78 -7.94 9.53
CA PHE A 77 8.51 -6.98 10.61
C PHE A 77 7.42 -5.96 10.22
N GLY A 78 7.36 -5.58 8.95
CA GLY A 78 6.37 -4.66 8.39
C GLY A 78 4.94 -5.17 8.45
N LEU A 79 4.72 -6.48 8.61
CA LEU A 79 3.37 -7.04 8.78
C LEU A 79 2.68 -6.51 10.03
N ASP A 80 3.45 -6.02 11.01
CA ASP A 80 2.90 -5.42 12.23
C ASP A 80 2.30 -4.03 12.01
N ALA A 81 2.58 -3.37 10.87
CA ALA A 81 1.90 -2.13 10.50
C ALA A 81 0.38 -2.30 10.46
N ALA A 82 -0.10 -3.46 9.99
CA ALA A 82 -1.52 -3.78 10.00
C ALA A 82 -2.11 -3.85 11.41
N SER A 83 -1.34 -4.28 12.41
CA SER A 83 -1.79 -4.29 13.82
C SER A 83 -2.10 -2.87 14.31
N GLY A 84 -1.26 -1.88 13.94
CA GLY A 84 -1.52 -0.47 14.28
C GLY A 84 -2.77 0.09 13.61
N VAL A 85 -3.02 -0.30 12.36
CA VAL A 85 -4.22 0.05 11.61
C VAL A 85 -5.46 -0.60 12.22
N VAL A 86 -5.41 -1.89 12.59
CA VAL A 86 -6.49 -2.60 13.28
C VAL A 86 -6.87 -1.89 14.59
N ASP A 87 -5.88 -1.56 15.44
CA ASP A 87 -6.13 -0.87 16.71
C ASP A 87 -6.81 0.49 16.50
N ALA A 88 -6.36 1.25 15.50
CA ALA A 88 -6.90 2.57 15.19
C ALA A 88 -8.32 2.49 14.57
N LEU A 89 -8.59 1.55 13.66
CA LEU A 89 -9.92 1.32 13.10
C LEU A 89 -10.91 0.83 14.16
N ARG A 90 -10.48 -0.06 15.06
CA ARG A 90 -11.32 -0.51 16.18
C ARG A 90 -11.72 0.66 17.08
N ALA A 91 -10.79 1.57 17.37
CA ALA A 91 -11.08 2.78 18.15
C ALA A 91 -12.09 3.72 17.45
N GLN A 92 -12.16 3.69 16.12
CA GLN A 92 -13.15 4.40 15.31
C GLN A 92 -14.50 3.65 15.22
N GLY A 93 -14.64 2.50 15.88
CA GLY A 93 -15.84 1.67 15.78
C GLY A 93 -16.01 1.02 14.41
N ARG A 94 -14.92 0.81 13.65
CA ARG A 94 -14.94 0.10 12.37
C ARG A 94 -14.60 -1.38 12.55
N GLY A 95 -14.95 -2.18 11.55
CA GLY A 95 -14.71 -3.63 11.56
C GLY A 95 -15.94 -4.49 11.28
N PHE A 96 -15.67 -5.75 10.93
CA PHE A 96 -16.66 -6.80 10.82
C PHE A 96 -17.37 -7.02 12.15
N LYS A 97 -18.71 -6.97 12.12
CA LYS A 97 -19.54 -7.03 13.34
C LYS A 97 -19.87 -8.48 13.67
N ILE A 98 -19.43 -8.95 14.84
CA ILE A 98 -19.73 -10.30 15.32
C ILE A 98 -19.86 -10.32 16.84
N GLY A 99 -20.96 -10.85 17.36
CA GLY A 99 -21.17 -11.03 18.81
C GLY A 99 -21.02 -9.73 19.63
N GLY A 100 -21.45 -8.58 19.08
CA GLY A 100 -21.28 -7.26 19.71
C GLY A 100 -19.85 -6.70 19.66
N GLN A 101 -18.92 -7.38 18.98
CA GLN A 101 -17.56 -6.91 18.73
C GLN A 101 -17.44 -6.37 17.31
N HIS A 102 -16.53 -5.41 17.12
CA HIS A 102 -16.10 -4.94 15.81
C HIS A 102 -14.66 -5.41 15.57
N VAL A 103 -14.45 -6.21 14.52
CA VAL A 103 -13.16 -6.82 14.18
C VAL A 103 -12.70 -6.25 12.83
N PRO A 104 -11.81 -5.23 12.82
CA PRO A 104 -11.25 -4.70 11.58
C PRO A 104 -10.54 -5.79 10.78
N ILE A 105 -10.80 -5.81 9.47
CA ILE A 105 -10.13 -6.73 8.54
C ILE A 105 -9.15 -5.91 7.70
N VAL A 106 -7.86 -6.16 7.89
CA VAL A 106 -6.77 -5.34 7.33
C VAL A 106 -5.70 -6.24 6.70
N PRO A 107 -5.91 -6.69 5.46
CA PRO A 107 -4.89 -7.40 4.72
C PRO A 107 -3.64 -6.55 4.50
N ALA A 108 -2.49 -7.21 4.50
CA ALA A 108 -1.21 -6.53 4.30
C ALA A 108 -0.27 -7.33 3.40
N ALA A 109 0.60 -6.58 2.72
CA ALA A 109 1.74 -7.11 1.99
C ALA A 109 2.99 -6.25 2.28
N ILE A 110 4.15 -6.89 2.27
CA ILE A 110 5.42 -6.24 2.58
C ILE A 110 6.43 -6.30 1.44
N LEU A 111 7.41 -5.41 1.50
CA LEU A 111 8.62 -5.45 0.71
C LEU A 111 9.86 -5.47 1.61
N PHE A 112 10.96 -5.97 1.05
CA PHE A 112 12.24 -6.01 1.75
C PHE A 112 13.05 -4.75 1.45
N ASP A 113 13.27 -3.91 2.45
CA ASP A 113 14.12 -2.71 2.38
C ASP A 113 15.17 -2.66 3.50
N LEU A 114 15.40 -3.77 4.20
CA LEU A 114 16.28 -3.80 5.38
C LEU A 114 17.77 -3.53 5.06
N LEU A 115 18.19 -3.61 3.79
CA LEU A 115 19.58 -3.38 3.36
C LEU A 115 19.82 -1.98 2.75
N ASN A 116 18.90 -1.04 2.97
CA ASN A 116 18.98 0.31 2.40
C ASN A 116 19.89 1.29 3.17
N GLY A 117 20.65 0.81 4.15
CA GLY A 117 21.58 1.62 4.95
C GLY A 117 20.90 2.60 5.92
N GLY A 118 19.65 2.35 6.31
CA GLY A 118 19.06 2.95 7.52
C GLY A 118 19.43 2.14 8.77
N ASP A 119 19.25 2.72 9.95
CA ASP A 119 19.46 2.07 11.24
C ASP A 119 18.44 0.93 11.44
N LYS A 120 18.94 -0.29 11.67
CA LYS A 120 18.13 -1.51 11.86
C LYS A 120 18.22 -2.08 13.28
N ASP A 121 18.94 -1.40 14.17
CA ASP A 121 19.21 -1.86 15.53
C ASP A 121 18.21 -1.25 16.52
N TRP A 122 16.92 -1.58 16.31
CA TRP A 122 15.83 -1.16 17.19
C TRP A 122 15.47 -2.27 18.17
N ASP A 123 15.13 -1.89 19.40
CA ASP A 123 14.66 -2.83 20.43
C ASP A 123 13.20 -3.27 20.20
N GLU A 124 12.34 -2.35 19.75
CA GLU A 124 10.92 -2.58 19.48
C GLU A 124 10.61 -2.38 17.99
N ASN A 125 9.72 -3.21 17.45
CA ASN A 125 9.32 -3.15 16.06
C ASN A 125 8.59 -1.80 15.75
N PRO A 126 9.15 -0.92 14.90
CA PRO A 126 8.57 0.41 14.65
C PRO A 126 7.32 0.38 13.76
N TYR A 127 7.08 -0.72 13.04
CA TYR A 127 6.09 -0.76 11.97
C TYR A 127 4.65 -0.62 12.46
N LYS A 128 4.33 -1.08 13.67
CA LYS A 128 3.01 -0.85 14.29
C LYS A 128 2.66 0.63 14.39
N GLY A 129 3.60 1.44 14.88
CA GLY A 129 3.43 2.90 14.96
C GLY A 129 3.30 3.54 13.58
N LEU A 130 4.10 3.10 12.62
CA LEU A 130 4.03 3.58 11.23
C LEU A 130 2.68 3.27 10.57
N GLY A 131 2.12 2.07 10.76
CA GLY A 131 0.80 1.73 10.23
C GLY A 131 -0.31 2.61 10.79
N ARG A 132 -0.29 2.85 12.11
CA ARG A 132 -1.24 3.78 12.76
C ARG A 132 -1.12 5.19 12.22
N ALA A 133 0.09 5.74 12.18
CA ALA A 133 0.34 7.09 11.68
C ALA A 133 -0.06 7.24 10.20
N ALA A 134 0.18 6.22 9.38
CA ALA A 134 -0.23 6.21 7.99
C ALA A 134 -1.76 6.24 7.84
N LEU A 135 -2.52 5.50 8.67
CA LEU A 135 -3.99 5.61 8.66
C LEU A 135 -4.46 7.00 9.10
N GLU A 136 -3.86 7.58 10.14
CA GLU A 136 -4.20 8.92 10.64
C GLU A 136 -3.94 10.00 9.58
N ALA A 137 -2.94 9.80 8.73
CA ALA A 137 -2.58 10.70 7.62
C ALA A 137 -3.40 10.46 6.33
N ALA A 138 -4.40 9.57 6.32
CA ALA A 138 -5.10 9.19 5.10
C ALA A 138 -5.93 10.35 4.49
N ALA A 139 -5.60 10.71 3.25
CA ALA A 139 -6.21 11.81 2.51
C ALA A 139 -6.47 11.44 1.03
N VAL A 140 -7.20 12.31 0.33
CA VAL A 140 -7.43 12.18 -1.11
C VAL A 140 -6.15 12.49 -1.89
N GLU A 141 -5.45 13.56 -1.52
CA GLU A 141 -4.12 13.87 -2.05
C GLU A 141 -3.03 13.34 -1.12
N PHE A 142 -2.01 12.70 -1.67
CA PHE A 142 -0.91 12.11 -0.92
C PHE A 142 0.38 12.09 -1.75
N SER A 143 1.52 12.10 -1.06
CA SER A 143 2.83 12.14 -1.72
C SER A 143 3.23 10.79 -2.32
N LEU A 144 3.84 10.83 -3.50
CA LEU A 144 4.44 9.69 -4.21
C LEU A 144 5.97 9.68 -4.07
N GLY A 145 6.65 8.67 -4.62
CA GLY A 145 8.11 8.51 -4.57
C GLY A 145 8.60 7.92 -3.25
N THR A 146 9.50 8.60 -2.56
CA THR A 146 10.13 8.15 -1.30
C THR A 146 9.22 8.35 -0.07
N HIS A 147 7.95 7.97 -0.17
CA HIS A 147 6.98 8.12 0.90
C HIS A 147 6.30 6.78 1.23
N GLY A 148 5.94 6.61 2.51
CA GLY A 148 5.26 5.39 2.99
C GLY A 148 6.05 4.13 2.66
N ALA A 149 5.39 3.11 2.11
CA ALA A 149 6.04 1.87 1.67
C ALA A 149 7.14 2.11 0.60
N GLY A 150 7.10 3.24 -0.10
CA GLY A 150 8.13 3.63 -1.06
C GLY A 150 9.42 4.20 -0.45
N ALA A 151 9.44 4.53 0.85
CA ALA A 151 10.56 5.19 1.51
C ALA A 151 11.88 4.40 1.33
N GLY A 152 11.88 3.13 1.72
CA GLY A 152 13.04 2.25 1.59
C GLY A 152 13.17 1.53 0.24
N ALA A 153 12.19 1.68 -0.64
CA ALA A 153 12.09 0.87 -1.85
C ALA A 153 13.19 1.17 -2.88
N THR A 154 13.74 0.13 -3.49
CA THR A 154 14.79 0.18 -4.50
C THR A 154 14.46 -0.72 -5.69
N VAL A 155 14.98 -0.38 -6.86
CA VAL A 155 14.98 -1.27 -8.03
C VAL A 155 16.40 -1.37 -8.55
N THR A 156 16.67 -2.28 -9.49
CA THR A 156 18.02 -2.43 -10.04
C THR A 156 18.57 -1.08 -10.55
N GLY A 157 19.65 -0.62 -9.90
CA GLY A 157 20.38 0.59 -10.26
C GLY A 157 19.70 1.93 -9.93
N LEU A 158 18.46 1.93 -9.41
CA LEU A 158 17.68 3.15 -9.21
C LEU A 158 16.94 3.15 -7.86
N LYS A 159 16.54 4.34 -7.43
CA LYS A 159 15.58 4.48 -6.33
C LYS A 159 14.21 3.99 -6.81
N GLY A 160 13.60 3.07 -6.06
CA GLY A 160 12.20 2.67 -6.23
C GLY A 160 11.27 3.67 -5.54
N GLY A 161 10.00 3.31 -5.34
CA GLY A 161 9.10 4.21 -4.62
C GLY A 161 7.63 3.84 -4.69
N LEU A 162 6.81 4.73 -4.15
CA LEU A 162 5.35 4.68 -4.24
C LEU A 162 4.91 5.38 -5.52
N GLY A 163 4.10 4.71 -6.34
CA GLY A 163 3.51 5.26 -7.55
C GLY A 163 1.99 5.10 -7.53
N SER A 164 1.30 5.99 -8.22
CA SER A 164 -0.14 5.89 -8.42
C SER A 164 -0.52 6.38 -9.81
N ALA A 165 -1.64 5.89 -10.32
CA ALA A 165 -2.22 6.29 -11.60
C ALA A 165 -3.73 6.03 -11.57
N SER A 166 -4.50 6.71 -12.42
CA SER A 166 -5.92 6.44 -12.60
C SER A 166 -6.40 6.73 -14.02
N VAL A 167 -7.50 6.08 -14.41
CA VAL A 167 -8.16 6.29 -15.71
C VAL A 167 -9.67 6.26 -15.55
N VAL A 168 -10.35 7.18 -16.23
CA VAL A 168 -11.80 7.20 -16.39
C VAL A 168 -12.15 6.54 -17.73
N LEU A 169 -12.89 5.44 -17.65
CA LEU A 169 -13.38 4.69 -18.80
C LEU A 169 -14.53 5.42 -19.50
N GLU A 170 -14.87 5.01 -20.73
CA GLU A 170 -15.95 5.63 -21.51
C GLU A 170 -17.33 5.46 -20.86
N CYS A 171 -17.53 4.39 -20.09
CA CYS A 171 -18.73 4.15 -19.30
C CYS A 171 -18.79 4.96 -17.99
N GLY A 172 -17.78 5.80 -17.71
CA GLY A 172 -17.71 6.64 -16.51
C GLY A 172 -17.11 5.96 -15.27
N VAL A 173 -16.77 4.66 -15.33
CA VAL A 173 -16.07 3.97 -14.25
C VAL A 173 -14.62 4.47 -14.14
N THR A 174 -14.18 4.77 -12.92
CA THR A 174 -12.77 5.06 -12.62
C THR A 174 -12.04 3.80 -12.18
N VAL A 175 -10.86 3.57 -12.74
CA VAL A 175 -9.91 2.54 -12.29
C VAL A 175 -8.66 3.23 -11.77
N GLY A 176 -8.23 2.88 -10.58
CA GLY A 176 -7.04 3.45 -9.93
C GLY A 176 -6.02 2.37 -9.57
N ALA A 177 -4.75 2.73 -9.53
CA ALA A 177 -3.64 1.88 -9.12
C ALA A 177 -2.75 2.59 -8.10
N LEU A 178 -2.25 1.82 -7.12
CA LEU A 178 -1.26 2.23 -6.13
C LEU A 178 -0.23 1.11 -6.03
N VAL A 179 1.05 1.46 -6.15
CA VAL A 179 2.13 0.48 -6.27
C VAL A 179 3.34 0.92 -5.44
N ALA A 180 3.84 0.07 -4.56
CA ALA A 180 5.16 0.24 -3.94
C ALA A 180 6.18 -0.62 -4.70
N VAL A 181 7.07 0.02 -5.47
CA VAL A 181 7.97 -0.64 -6.42
C VAL A 181 9.33 -0.90 -5.76
N ASN A 182 9.56 -2.16 -5.37
CA ASN A 182 10.83 -2.67 -4.83
C ASN A 182 11.29 -3.93 -5.58
N ALA A 183 11.25 -3.87 -6.91
CA ALA A 183 11.52 -5.02 -7.77
C ALA A 183 13.01 -5.36 -7.85
N GLN A 184 13.33 -6.66 -7.92
CA GLN A 184 14.68 -7.10 -8.29
C GLN A 184 15.02 -6.78 -9.75
N GLY A 185 14.02 -6.74 -10.64
CA GLY A 185 14.22 -6.41 -12.06
C GLY A 185 14.56 -4.95 -12.32
N SER A 186 14.87 -4.63 -13.58
CA SER A 186 15.02 -3.25 -14.06
C SER A 186 13.67 -2.69 -14.51
N VAL A 187 13.45 -1.41 -14.24
CA VAL A 187 12.31 -0.65 -14.76
C VAL A 187 12.62 0.02 -16.10
N THR A 188 13.89 0.02 -16.53
CA THR A 188 14.35 0.60 -17.79
C THR A 188 14.75 -0.46 -18.81
N VAL A 189 14.74 -0.07 -20.08
CA VAL A 189 15.09 -0.93 -21.22
C VAL A 189 16.61 -0.99 -21.39
N GLY A 190 17.18 -2.16 -21.12
CA GLY A 190 18.64 -2.36 -21.16
C GLY A 190 19.35 -1.38 -20.22
N ASP A 191 20.41 -0.75 -20.73
CA ASP A 191 21.17 0.29 -20.01
C ASP A 191 20.68 1.72 -20.34
N GLY A 192 19.57 1.85 -21.08
CA GLY A 192 19.01 3.13 -21.49
C GLY A 192 18.16 3.79 -20.39
N PRO A 193 17.86 5.10 -20.51
CA PRO A 193 17.01 5.81 -19.56
C PRO A 193 15.50 5.57 -19.78
N GLN A 194 15.09 4.83 -20.82
CA GLN A 194 13.69 4.67 -21.17
C GLN A 194 13.01 3.62 -20.29
N PHE A 195 11.89 3.98 -19.68
CA PHE A 195 11.08 3.03 -18.90
C PHE A 195 10.32 2.05 -19.79
N TRP A 196 10.16 0.81 -19.32
CA TRP A 196 9.26 -0.17 -19.96
C TRP A 196 7.81 0.32 -20.03
N ALA A 197 7.41 1.21 -19.11
CA ALA A 197 6.07 1.77 -19.03
C ALA A 197 5.79 2.89 -20.04
N ALA A 198 6.81 3.49 -20.67
CA ALA A 198 6.65 4.69 -21.50
C ALA A 198 5.59 4.55 -22.62
N PRO A 199 5.46 3.42 -23.34
CA PRO A 199 4.43 3.27 -24.37
C PRO A 199 2.98 3.29 -23.86
N PHE A 200 2.77 3.19 -22.54
CA PHE A 200 1.46 3.14 -21.91
C PHE A 200 1.06 4.47 -21.23
N GLU A 201 1.94 5.48 -21.27
CA GLU A 201 1.69 6.78 -20.67
C GLU A 201 0.53 7.51 -21.38
N MET A 202 -0.29 8.21 -20.60
CA MET A 202 -1.40 9.01 -21.09
C MET A 202 -1.18 10.47 -20.71
N GLY A 203 -1.01 11.34 -21.70
CA GLY A 203 -0.82 12.78 -21.46
C GLY A 203 0.63 13.26 -21.46
N GLY A 204 1.60 12.34 -21.55
CA GLY A 204 3.03 12.64 -21.58
C GLY A 204 3.62 12.87 -20.20
#